data_AF-A0A7J3TYM1-F1
#
_entry.id   AF-A0A7J3TYM1-F1
#
_cell.length_a   1.000
_cell.length_b   1.000
_cell.length_c   1.000
_cell.angle_alpha   90.00
_cell.angle_beta   90.00
_cell.angle_gamma   90.00
#
_symmetry.space_group_name_H-M   'P 1'
#
loop_
_entity.id
_entity.type
_entity.pdbx_description
1 polymer ?
#
loop_
_entity_poly.entity_id
_entity_poly.type
_entity_poly.pdbx_seq_one_letter_code
_entity_poly.pdbx_strand_id
1 'polypeptide(L)' 'MDSNILDPIFKALKPETTRLVSRRVSVTLEKTDGLVIFKFNAKDPTALRAALNSYLRWFSAVERSLKSIEALQSP' A
#
# COMPACT_ATOMS: atom_id res chain seq x y z
N MET A 1 13.50 -8.60 -3.59
CA MET A 1 12.81 -7.36 -3.20
C MET A 1 13.59 -6.84 -2.01
N ASP A 2 14.29 -5.72 -2.14
CA ASP A 2 15.19 -5.24 -1.09
C ASP A 2 14.42 -5.03 0.20
N SER A 3 14.90 -5.61 1.32
CA SER A 3 14.27 -5.48 2.64
C SER A 3 14.03 -4.02 3.05
N ASN A 4 14.73 -3.07 2.42
CA ASN A 4 14.72 -1.65 2.70
C ASN A 4 13.47 -0.91 2.19
N ILE A 5 12.71 -1.45 1.23
CA ILE A 5 11.53 -0.75 0.66
C ILE A 5 10.25 -0.98 1.46
N LEU A 6 10.20 -2.05 2.25
CA LEU A 6 8.99 -2.50 2.93
C LEU A 6 8.55 -1.53 4.04
N ASP A 7 9.51 -0.94 4.77
CA ASP A 7 9.21 0.01 5.83
C ASP A 7 8.64 1.34 5.30
N PRO A 8 9.26 1.99 4.29
CA PRO A 8 8.65 3.15 3.62
C PRO A 8 7.26 2.86 3.06
N ILE A 9 7.07 1.73 2.38
CA ILE A 9 5.77 1.34 1.81
C ILE A 9 4.72 1.19 2.92
N PHE A 10 5.05 0.47 4.00
CA PHE A 10 4.13 0.29 5.12
C PHE A 10 3.74 1.62 5.75
N LYS A 11 4.72 2.49 6.05
CA LYS A 11 4.47 3.80 6.66
C LYS A 11 3.65 4.72 5.75
N ALA A 12 3.88 4.68 4.44
CA ALA A 12 3.13 5.49 3.47
C ALA A 12 1.67 5.04 3.31
N LEU A 13 1.41 3.73 3.32
CA LEU A 13 0.08 3.18 3.03
C LEU A 13 -0.78 2.96 4.28
N LYS A 14 -0.18 2.84 5.48
CA LYS A 14 -0.92 2.61 6.73
C LYS A 14 -1.98 3.67 7.03
N PRO A 15 -1.75 4.98 6.85
CA PRO A 15 -2.78 5.99 7.10
C PRO A 15 -4.03 5.80 6.24
N GLU A 16 -3.88 5.31 5.01
CA GLU A 16 -4.99 5.12 4.07
C GLU A 16 -5.97 4.00 4.50
N THR A 17 -5.57 3.14 5.44
CA THR A 17 -6.48 2.14 6.05
C THR A 17 -7.55 2.79 6.93
N THR A 18 -7.26 3.97 7.49
CA THR A 18 -8.18 4.71 8.38
C THR A 18 -9.05 5.73 7.65
N ARG A 19 -8.70 6.06 6.39
CA ARG A 19 -9.40 7.06 5.56
C ARG A 19 -10.48 6.48 4.64
N LEU A 20 -10.72 5.18 4.68
CA LEU A 20 -11.61 4.53 3.72
C LEU A 20 -13.04 5.09 3.76
N VAL A 21 -13.45 5.57 2.59
CA VAL A 21 -14.60 6.46 2.34
C VAL A 21 -15.95 5.72 2.42
N SER A 22 -15.98 4.39 2.48
CA SER A 22 -17.24 3.63 2.43
C SER A 22 -17.31 2.50 3.45
N ARG A 23 -18.49 2.35 4.09
CA ARG A 23 -18.82 1.23 5.00
C ARG A 23 -18.90 -0.14 4.32
N ARG A 24 -18.61 -0.23 3.00
CA ARG A 24 -18.71 -1.47 2.21
C ARG A 24 -17.38 -2.22 2.08
N VAL A 25 -16.28 -1.62 2.51
CA VAL A 25 -14.95 -2.25 2.49
C VAL A 25 -14.14 -1.83 3.71
N SER A 26 -13.45 -2.78 4.33
CA SER A 26 -12.40 -2.53 5.32
C SER A 26 -11.08 -3.11 4.81
N VAL A 27 -10.00 -2.40 5.06
CA VAL A 27 -8.65 -2.84 4.72
C VAL A 27 -7.78 -2.74 5.96
N THR A 28 -7.08 -3.81 6.30
CA THR A 28 -6.03 -3.78 7.32
C THR A 28 -4.68 -3.99 6.68
N LEU A 29 -3.66 -3.40 7.30
CA LEU A 29 -2.28 -3.46 6.87
C LEU A 29 -1.41 -3.87 8.05
N GLU A 30 -0.68 -4.96 7.88
CA GLU A 30 0.24 -5.55 8.86
C GLU A 30 1.63 -5.68 8.23
N LYS A 31 2.68 -5.54 9.03
CA LYS A 31 4.06 -5.77 8.62
C LYS A 31 4.63 -6.89 9.49
N THR A 32 5.22 -7.88 8.85
CA THR A 32 5.98 -8.95 9.50
C THR A 32 7.37 -9.00 8.90
N ASP A 33 8.24 -9.88 9.40
CA ASP A 33 9.62 -9.99 8.89
C ASP A 33 9.62 -10.30 7.39
N GLY A 34 10.10 -9.34 6.60
CA GLY A 34 10.20 -9.43 5.15
C GLY A 34 8.87 -9.32 4.38
N LEU A 35 7.74 -9.01 5.02
CA LEU A 35 6.44 -8.97 4.36
C LEU A 35 5.56 -7.80 4.81
N VAL A 36 4.74 -7.31 3.87
CA VAL A 36 3.65 -6.38 4.12
C VAL A 36 2.36 -7.07 3.66
N ILE A 37 1.43 -7.28 4.59
CA ILE A 37 0.21 -8.06 4.38
C ILE A 37 -0.99 -7.11 4.37
N PHE A 38 -1.72 -7.10 3.26
CA PHE A 38 -3.02 -6.45 3.15
C PHE A 38 -4.14 -7.47 3.34
N LYS A 39 -5.11 -7.16 4.20
CA LYS A 39 -6.36 -7.94 4.31
C LYS A 39 -7.52 -7.05 3.87
N PHE A 40 -8.24 -7.48 2.85
CA PHE A 40 -9.41 -6.79 2.33
C PHE A 40 -10.66 -7.57 2.72
N ASN A 41 -11.63 -6.87 3.31
CA ASN A 41 -12.95 -7.41 3.57
C ASN A 41 -13.99 -6.49 2.95
N ALA A 42 -14.76 -7.00 1.97
CA ALA A 42 -15.69 -6.20 1.19
C ALA A 42 -17.05 -6.90 1.08
N LYS A 43 -18.14 -6.11 1.07
CA LYS A 43 -19.51 -6.63 0.94
C LYS A 43 -19.86 -7.11 -0.46
N ASP A 44 -19.15 -6.62 -1.47
CA ASP A 44 -19.38 -6.94 -2.86
C ASP A 44 -18.08 -6.87 -3.69
N PRO A 45 -18.00 -7.58 -4.83
CA PRO A 45 -16.81 -7.60 -5.68
C PRO A 45 -16.42 -6.23 -6.25
N THR A 46 -17.40 -5.34 -6.45
CA THR A 46 -17.14 -3.99 -6.99
C THR A 46 -16.37 -3.15 -5.98
N ALA A 47 -16.77 -3.19 -4.70
CA ALA A 47 -16.07 -2.53 -3.61
C ALA A 47 -14.66 -3.12 -3.39
N LEU A 48 -14.51 -4.46 -3.49
CA LEU A 48 -13.20 -5.11 -3.43
C LEU A 48 -12.27 -4.62 -4.55
N ARG A 49 -12.75 -4.67 -5.80
CA ARG A 49 -11.98 -4.23 -6.97
C ARG A 49 -11.56 -2.77 -6.85
N ALA A 50 -12.47 -1.90 -6.38
CA ALA A 50 -12.17 -0.50 -6.15
C ALA A 50 -11.05 -0.32 -5.11
N ALA A 51 -11.15 -0.98 -3.96
CA ALA A 51 -10.13 -0.91 -2.91
C ALA A 51 -8.78 -1.46 -3.39
N LEU A 52 -8.77 -2.64 -3.99
CA LEU A 52 -7.56 -3.27 -4.51
C LEU A 52 -6.86 -2.37 -5.54
N ASN A 53 -7.61 -1.83 -6.50
CA ASN A 53 -7.06 -0.95 -7.52
C ASN A 53 -6.47 0.35 -6.94
N SER A 54 -7.07 0.90 -5.89
CA SER A 54 -6.51 2.08 -5.20
C SER A 54 -5.20 1.74 -4.49
N TYR A 55 -5.16 0.67 -3.69
CA TYR A 55 -3.97 0.27 -2.95
C TYR A 55 -2.81 -0.13 -3.86
N LEU A 56 -3.06 -0.88 -4.92
CA LEU A 56 -2.02 -1.23 -5.90
C LEU A 56 -1.47 0.01 -6.62
N ARG A 57 -2.34 0.98 -6.95
CA ARG A 57 -1.91 2.24 -7.56
C ARG A 57 -1.03 3.04 -6.60
N TRP A 58 -1.41 3.14 -5.34
CA TRP A 58 -0.61 3.85 -4.33
C TRP A 58 0.71 3.14 -4.03
N PHE A 59 0.71 1.81 -3.92
CA PHE A 59 1.93 1.02 -3.81
C PHE A 59 2.90 1.33 -4.96
N SER A 60 2.39 1.29 -6.20
CA SER A 60 3.18 1.59 -7.39
C SER A 60 3.68 3.05 -7.42
N ALA A 61 2.90 3.99 -6.88
CA ALA A 61 3.33 5.39 -6.75
C ALA A 61 4.47 5.54 -5.74
N VAL A 62 4.36 4.93 -4.55
CA VAL A 62 5.41 4.94 -3.53
C VAL A 62 6.69 4.30 -4.06
N GLU A 63 6.58 3.15 -4.72
CA GLU A 63 7.74 2.46 -5.31
C GLU A 63 8.46 3.34 -6.35
N ARG A 64 7.71 3.99 -7.26
CA ARG A 64 8.30 4.93 -8.23
C ARG A 64 8.97 6.11 -7.55
N SER A 65 8.35 6.70 -6.53
CA SER A 65 8.92 7.82 -5.79
C SER A 65 10.23 7.44 -5.11
N LEU A 66 10.32 6.27 -4.49
CA LEU A 66 11.56 5.77 -3.88
C LEU A 66 12.67 5.61 -4.93
N LYS A 67 12.37 4.94 -6.05
CA LYS A 67 13.33 4.77 -7.16
C LYS A 67 13.81 6.11 -7.73
N SER A 68 12.92 7.09 -7.87
CA SER A 68 13.29 8.43 -8.33
C SER A 68 14.22 9.14 -7.36
N ILE A 69 14.02 8.99 -6.04
CA ILE A 69 14.90 9.58 -5.03
C ILE A 69 16.27 8.89 -5.03
N GLU A 70 16.32 7.56 -5.11
CA GLU A 70 17.57 6.79 -5.19
C GLU A 70 18.39 7.16 -6.42
N ALA A 71 17.74 7.36 -7.58
CA ALA A 71 18.39 7.81 -8.79
C ALA A 71 19.00 9.22 -8.66
N LEU A 72 18.39 10.12 -7.88
CA LEU A 72 18.93 11.45 -7.60
C LEU A 72 20.09 11.45 -6.60
N GLN A 73 20.24 10.38 -5.81
CA GLN A 73 21.31 10.22 -4.83
C GLN A 73 22.53 9.48 -5.39
N SER A 74 22.43 8.94 -6.61
CA SER A 74 23.56 8.33 -7.31
C SER A 74 24.36 9.43 -8.04
N PRO A 75 25.68 9.54 -7.82
CA PRO A 75 26.52 10.61 -8.39
C PRO A 75 26.64 10.57 -9.91
#